data_AF-A0A0F9M590-F1
#
_entry.id   AF-A0A0F9M590-F1
#
_cell.length_a   1.000
_cell.length_b   1.000
_cell.length_c   1.000
_cell.angle_alpha   90.00
_cell.angle_beta   90.00
_cell.angle_gamma   90.00
#
_symmetry.space_group_name_H-M   'P 1'
#
loop_
_entity.id
_entity.type
_entity.pdbx_description
1 polymer ?
#
loop_
_entity_poly.entity_id
_entity_poly.type
_entity_poly.pdbx_seq_one_letter_code
_entity_poly.pdbx_strand_id
1 'polypeptide(L)'
;MTNNIKQLLKKNILLIISIAMLLFNLSLILILTASNLIVWSTPANRIVYIIFYYHVSGAWLSYLSFGISLVSHILYFKSKEIKWNRLGTNSIIVGVFFIAFTLITGSLFYNATSASYGGVYWQWSDGRQTMTLVLFLSYISYLIFRSMIEDKEKKAKLSSALGITLFPTVPLSYISAIIPYSLQFL
;
A
#
# COMPACT_ATOMS: atom_id res chain seq x y z
N MET A 1 -12.70 19.11 37.77
CA MET A 1 -12.76 19.26 36.30
C MET A 1 -11.52 18.65 35.59
N THR A 2 -10.31 18.83 36.14
CA THR A 2 -9.03 18.33 35.61
C THR A 2 -8.90 16.79 35.53
N ASN A 3 -9.48 16.04 36.47
CA ASN A 3 -9.41 14.56 36.45
C ASN A 3 -10.18 13.93 35.27
N ASN A 4 -11.34 14.50 34.90
CA ASN A 4 -12.13 14.01 33.77
C ASN A 4 -11.41 14.22 32.43
N ILE A 5 -10.66 15.33 32.28
CA ILE A 5 -9.89 15.63 31.06
C ILE A 5 -8.73 14.64 30.91
N LYS A 6 -7.95 14.38 31.98
CA LYS A 6 -6.86 13.39 31.93
C LYS A 6 -7.38 11.98 31.63
N GLN A 7 -8.55 11.63 32.17
CA GLN A 7 -9.17 10.33 31.93
C GLN A 7 -9.69 10.18 30.48
N LEU A 8 -10.28 11.24 29.92
CA LEU A 8 -10.67 11.32 28.51
C LEU A 8 -9.45 11.22 27.57
N LEU A 9 -8.37 11.95 27.88
CA LEU A 9 -7.12 11.90 27.10
C LEU A 9 -6.49 10.51 27.11
N LYS A 10 -6.46 9.83 28.27
CA LYS A 10 -5.90 8.47 28.38
C LYS A 10 -6.74 7.43 27.63
N LYS A 11 -8.07 7.57 27.67
CA LYS A 11 -9.01 6.69 26.97
C LYS A 11 -8.91 6.81 25.44
N ASN A 12 -8.70 8.03 24.94
CA ASN A 12 -8.70 8.33 23.51
C ASN A 12 -7.30 8.58 22.92
N ILE A 13 -6.24 8.20 23.64
CA ILE A 13 -4.87 8.56 23.28
C ILE A 13 -4.48 8.09 21.87
N LEU A 14 -4.91 6.89 21.48
CA LEU A 14 -4.68 6.34 20.14
C LEU A 14 -5.37 7.17 19.06
N LEU A 15 -6.60 7.64 19.32
CA LEU A 15 -7.34 8.46 18.37
C LEU A 15 -6.71 9.85 18.23
N ILE A 16 -6.24 10.43 19.35
CA ILE A 16 -5.54 11.72 19.35
C ILE A 16 -4.21 11.61 18.58
N ILE A 17 -3.44 10.55 18.82
CA ILE A 17 -2.19 10.29 18.08
C ILE A 17 -2.49 10.13 16.59
N SER A 18 -3.51 9.36 16.21
CA SER A 18 -3.89 9.19 14.79
C SER A 18 -4.28 10.51 14.13
N ILE A 19 -5.07 11.36 14.80
CA ILE A 19 -5.45 12.69 14.29
C ILE A 19 -4.22 13.60 14.16
N ALA A 20 -3.34 13.61 15.16
CA ALA A 20 -2.12 14.40 15.13
C ALA A 20 -1.19 13.97 13.99
N MET A 21 -1.01 12.65 13.80
CA MET A 21 -0.24 12.10 12.68
C MET A 21 -0.88 12.43 11.34
N LEU A 22 -2.21 12.39 11.23
CA LEU A 22 -2.92 12.78 10.01
C LEU A 22 -2.65 14.25 9.65
N LEU A 23 -2.79 15.16 10.62
CA LEU A 23 -2.56 16.58 10.42
C LEU A 23 -1.10 16.89 10.06
N PHE A 24 -0.15 16.20 10.67
CA PHE A 24 1.28 16.33 10.35
C PHE A 24 1.62 15.83 8.94
N ASN A 25 1.04 14.70 8.53
CA ASN A 25 1.21 14.20 7.16
C ASN A 25 0.57 15.16 6.14
N LEU A 26 -0.61 15.70 6.45
CA LEU A 26 -1.30 16.65 5.59
C LEU A 26 -0.49 17.95 5.42
N SER A 27 0.10 18.48 6.49
CA SER A 27 0.94 19.68 6.42
C SER A 27 2.23 19.42 5.62
N LEU A 28 2.87 18.26 5.79
CA LEU A 28 4.02 17.85 4.99
C LEU A 28 3.68 17.81 3.49
N ILE A 29 2.55 17.20 3.12
CA ILE A 29 2.10 17.13 1.72
C ILE A 29 1.88 18.54 1.14
N LEU A 30 1.25 19.44 1.90
CA LEU A 30 1.00 20.82 1.45
C LEU A 30 2.30 21.63 1.29
N ILE A 31 3.25 21.47 2.21
CA ILE A 31 4.55 22.18 2.17
C ILE A 31 5.41 21.66 1.00
N LEU A 32 5.45 20.34 0.79
CA LEU A 32 6.22 19.73 -0.29
C LEU A 32 5.62 20.07 -1.67
N THR A 33 4.30 20.13 -1.80
CA THR A 33 3.67 20.57 -3.06
C THR A 33 3.90 22.05 -3.34
N ALA A 34 3.83 22.92 -2.31
CA ALA A 34 4.07 24.36 -2.44
C ALA A 34 5.55 24.70 -2.75
N SER A 35 6.51 24.00 -2.15
CA SER A 35 7.94 24.26 -2.36
C SER A 35 8.45 23.89 -3.75
N ASN A 36 7.75 23.00 -4.46
CA ASN A 36 8.14 22.57 -5.80
C ASN A 36 7.56 23.47 -6.93
N LEU A 37 6.88 24.59 -6.62
CA LEU A 37 6.22 25.53 -7.57
C LEU A 37 7.04 25.88 -8.83
N ILE A 38 8.37 25.95 -8.70
CA ILE A 38 9.30 26.36 -9.75
C ILE A 38 9.61 25.23 -10.75
N VAL A 39 9.65 23.97 -10.31
CA VAL A 39 9.84 22.79 -11.20
C VAL A 39 8.55 22.48 -11.97
N TRP A 40 7.40 22.83 -11.41
CA TRP A 40 6.08 22.65 -12.01
C TRP A 40 5.77 23.62 -13.17
N SER A 41 6.67 24.53 -13.56
CA SER A 41 6.37 25.67 -14.44
C SER A 41 5.94 25.32 -15.87
N THR A 42 6.27 24.13 -16.37
CA THR A 42 5.84 23.66 -17.70
C THR A 42 4.61 22.72 -17.61
N PRO A 43 3.60 22.85 -18.48
CA PRO A 43 2.27 22.25 -18.22
C PRO A 43 2.20 20.72 -18.34
N ALA A 44 2.87 20.13 -19.34
CA ALA A 44 2.76 18.70 -19.63
C ALA A 44 3.47 17.82 -18.59
N ASN A 45 4.65 18.24 -18.14
CA ASN A 45 5.42 17.55 -17.12
C ASN A 45 4.83 17.76 -15.71
N ARG A 46 4.11 18.86 -15.43
CA ARG A 46 3.51 19.09 -14.11
C ARG A 46 2.60 17.94 -13.67
N ILE A 47 1.65 17.53 -14.51
CA ILE A 47 0.67 16.49 -14.14
C ILE A 47 1.36 15.13 -13.94
N VAL A 48 2.32 14.79 -14.81
CA VAL A 48 3.09 13.54 -14.75
C VAL A 48 3.86 13.43 -13.43
N TYR A 49 4.54 14.50 -13.01
CA TYR A 49 5.28 14.52 -11.74
C TYR A 49 4.33 14.42 -10.52
N ILE A 50 3.17 15.09 -10.55
CA ILE A 50 2.17 15.00 -9.45
C ILE A 50 1.76 13.54 -9.27
N ILE A 51 1.35 12.89 -10.37
CA ILE A 51 0.92 11.49 -10.34
C ILE A 51 2.06 10.61 -9.84
N PHE A 52 3.29 10.81 -10.31
CA PHE A 52 4.45 10.02 -9.91
C PHE A 52 4.74 10.08 -8.41
N TYR A 53 4.72 11.28 -7.82
CA TYR A 53 4.97 11.45 -6.38
C TYR A 53 3.95 10.69 -5.51
N TYR A 54 2.65 10.77 -5.86
CA TYR A 54 1.61 10.05 -5.13
C TYR A 54 1.67 8.54 -5.41
N HIS A 55 1.92 8.14 -6.66
CA HIS A 55 2.04 6.75 -7.07
C HIS A 55 3.15 6.02 -6.31
N VAL A 56 4.37 6.58 -6.31
CA VAL A 56 5.53 5.97 -5.63
C VAL A 56 5.30 5.90 -4.13
N SER A 57 4.75 6.95 -3.52
CA SER A 57 4.42 6.96 -2.09
C SER A 57 3.38 5.89 -1.73
N GLY A 58 2.35 5.72 -2.57
CA GLY A 58 1.35 4.67 -2.41
C GLY A 58 1.95 3.27 -2.51
N ALA A 59 2.85 3.05 -3.47
CA ALA A 59 3.53 1.77 -3.65
C ALA A 59 4.33 1.38 -2.39
N TRP A 60 5.16 2.29 -1.89
CA TRP A 60 5.95 2.07 -0.67
C TRP A 60 5.08 1.80 0.56
N LEU A 61 3.97 2.54 0.71
CA LEU A 61 3.08 2.35 1.85
C LEU A 61 2.35 0.99 1.79
N SER A 62 2.02 0.52 0.59
CA SER A 62 1.49 -0.85 0.42
C SER A 62 2.52 -1.90 0.80
N TYR A 63 3.77 -1.78 0.35
CA TYR A 63 4.85 -2.71 0.66
C TYR A 63 5.18 -2.73 2.15
N LEU A 64 5.25 -1.57 2.80
CA LEU A 64 5.42 -1.45 4.24
C LEU A 64 4.28 -2.15 4.99
N SER A 65 3.04 -1.95 4.56
CA SER A 65 1.85 -2.58 5.16
C SER A 65 1.91 -4.11 5.05
N PHE A 66 2.29 -4.64 3.90
CA PHE A 66 2.50 -6.09 3.72
C PHE A 66 3.70 -6.61 4.52
N GLY A 67 4.77 -5.81 4.69
CA GLY A 67 5.90 -6.14 5.56
C GLY A 67 5.52 -6.21 7.05
N ILE A 68 4.72 -5.26 7.54
CA ILE A 68 4.16 -5.30 8.89
C ILE A 68 3.27 -6.54 9.06
N SER A 69 2.50 -6.89 8.02
CA SER A 69 1.69 -8.10 8.03
C SER A 69 2.52 -9.38 8.16
N LEU A 70 3.61 -9.51 7.39
CA LEU A 70 4.53 -10.63 7.47
C LEU A 70 5.07 -10.80 8.90
N VAL A 71 5.63 -9.72 9.48
CA VAL A 71 6.19 -9.74 10.83
C VAL A 71 5.12 -10.13 11.85
N SER A 72 3.92 -9.55 11.73
CA SER A 72 2.80 -9.84 12.63
C SER A 72 2.36 -11.31 12.55
N HIS A 73 2.27 -11.89 11.35
CA HIS A 73 1.91 -13.30 11.19
C HIS A 73 2.99 -14.26 11.68
N ILE A 74 4.28 -13.92 11.53
CA ILE A 74 5.38 -14.67 12.14
C ILE A 74 5.28 -14.62 13.67
N LEU A 75 5.01 -13.44 14.24
CA LEU A 75 4.83 -13.28 15.69
C LEU A 75 3.61 -14.03 16.22
N TYR A 76 2.54 -14.14 15.42
CA TYR A 76 1.39 -14.99 15.74
C TYR A 76 1.82 -16.46 15.88
N PHE A 77 2.65 -17.02 14.99
CA PHE A 77 3.10 -18.41 15.14
C PHE A 77 4.02 -18.62 16.35
N LYS A 78 4.81 -17.62 16.73
CA LYS A 78 5.67 -17.70 17.92
C LYS A 78 4.90 -17.59 19.24
N SER A 79 3.96 -16.65 19.32
CA SER A 79 3.25 -16.33 20.59
C SER A 79 1.86 -16.96 20.70
N LYS A 80 1.26 -17.37 19.58
CA LYS A 80 -0.14 -17.79 19.42
C LYS A 80 -1.18 -16.76 19.88
N GLU A 81 -0.78 -15.50 20.08
CA GLU A 81 -1.70 -14.46 20.51
C GLU A 81 -2.48 -13.86 19.33
N ILE A 82 -3.81 -13.85 19.44
CA ILE A 82 -4.74 -13.34 18.40
C ILE A 82 -4.45 -11.88 18.04
N LYS A 83 -3.87 -11.08 18.95
CA LYS A 83 -3.51 -9.68 18.70
C LYS A 83 -2.62 -9.51 17.48
N TRP A 84 -1.68 -10.44 17.26
CA TRP A 84 -0.76 -10.38 16.12
C TRP A 84 -1.45 -10.74 14.81
N ASN A 85 -2.37 -11.72 14.81
CA ASN A 85 -3.18 -12.00 13.63
C ASN A 85 -4.08 -10.80 13.25
N ARG A 86 -4.65 -10.12 14.25
CA ARG A 86 -5.45 -8.90 14.02
C ARG A 86 -4.62 -7.78 13.44
N LEU A 87 -3.42 -7.53 14.00
CA LEU A 87 -2.50 -6.53 13.48
C LEU A 87 -2.14 -6.83 12.02
N GLY A 88 -1.71 -8.05 11.72
CA GLY A 88 -1.32 -8.43 10.36
C GLY A 88 -2.46 -8.38 9.35
N THR A 89 -3.68 -8.72 9.76
CA THR A 89 -4.88 -8.58 8.92
C THR A 89 -5.22 -7.12 8.65
N ASN A 90 -5.19 -6.27 9.69
CA ASN A 90 -5.46 -4.84 9.52
C ASN A 90 -4.42 -4.17 8.62
N SER A 91 -3.14 -4.56 8.75
CA SER A 91 -2.09 -4.11 7.85
C SER A 91 -2.34 -4.55 6.40
N ILE A 92 -2.87 -5.76 6.15
CA ILE A 92 -3.25 -6.17 4.79
C ILE A 92 -4.36 -5.28 4.22
N ILE A 93 -5.38 -4.93 5.00
CA ILE A 93 -6.48 -4.06 4.54
C ILE A 93 -5.92 -2.70 4.09
N VAL A 94 -5.03 -2.11 4.89
CA VAL A 94 -4.34 -0.86 4.53
C VAL A 94 -3.49 -1.04 3.27
N GLY A 95 -2.72 -2.14 3.18
CA GLY A 95 -1.89 -2.44 2.02
C GLY A 95 -2.70 -2.61 0.73
N VAL A 96 -3.85 -3.29 0.80
CA VAL A 96 -4.79 -3.49 -0.32
C VAL A 96 -5.36 -2.15 -0.81
N PHE A 97 -5.68 -1.23 0.09
CA PHE A 97 -6.12 0.10 -0.29
C PHE A 97 -5.04 0.85 -1.07
N PHE A 98 -3.80 0.87 -0.56
CA PHE A 98 -2.71 1.59 -1.21
C PHE A 98 -2.21 0.93 -2.50
N ILE A 99 -2.22 -0.40 -2.61
CA ILE A 99 -1.85 -1.05 -3.87
C ILE A 99 -2.93 -0.85 -4.95
N ALA A 100 -4.22 -0.79 -4.58
CA ALA A 100 -5.29 -0.42 -5.51
C ALA A 100 -5.13 1.04 -6.00
N PHE A 101 -4.84 1.97 -5.08
CA PHE A 101 -4.50 3.35 -5.42
C PHE A 101 -3.27 3.42 -6.35
N THR A 102 -2.23 2.61 -6.08
CA THR A 102 -1.01 2.52 -6.88
C THR A 102 -1.31 1.99 -8.28
N LEU A 103 -2.16 0.98 -8.42
CA LEU A 103 -2.59 0.46 -9.73
C LEU A 103 -3.30 1.55 -10.55
N ILE A 104 -4.28 2.24 -9.96
CA ILE A 104 -5.04 3.29 -10.65
C ILE A 104 -4.11 4.42 -11.09
N THR A 105 -3.29 4.93 -10.16
CA THR A 105 -2.34 6.00 -10.46
C THR A 105 -1.24 5.58 -11.44
N GLY A 106 -0.83 4.31 -11.42
CA GLY A 106 0.13 3.74 -12.37
C GLY A 106 -0.44 3.67 -13.79
N SER A 107 -1.71 3.29 -13.94
CA SER A 107 -2.42 3.32 -15.22
C SER A 107 -2.57 4.75 -15.77
N LEU A 108 -2.86 5.71 -14.89
CA LEU A 108 -2.92 7.14 -15.26
C LEU A 108 -1.54 7.67 -15.67
N PHE A 109 -0.49 7.30 -14.94
CA PHE A 109 0.89 7.67 -15.26
C PHE A 109 1.32 7.11 -16.62
N TYR A 110 1.00 5.85 -16.90
CA TYR A 110 1.31 5.20 -18.17
C TYR A 110 0.61 5.90 -19.36
N ASN A 111 -0.68 6.24 -19.23
CA ASN A 111 -1.39 6.99 -20.26
C ASN A 111 -0.78 8.39 -20.47
N ALA A 112 -0.39 9.07 -19.39
CA ALA A 112 0.20 10.41 -19.46
C ALA A 112 1.62 10.43 -20.05
N THR A 113 2.33 9.29 -20.08
CA THR A 113 3.73 9.18 -20.54
C THR A 113 3.92 8.40 -21.83
N SER A 114 2.93 7.62 -22.26
CA SER A 114 2.96 6.91 -23.53
C SER A 114 3.00 7.92 -24.70
N ALA A 115 3.77 7.62 -25.74
CA ALA A 115 4.09 8.51 -26.86
C ALA A 115 2.87 9.09 -27.62
N SER A 116 1.67 8.58 -27.35
CA SER A 116 0.40 9.24 -27.67
C SER A 116 -0.33 9.54 -26.37
N TYR A 117 -0.53 10.82 -26.05
CA TYR A 117 -1.64 11.27 -25.20
C TYR A 117 -2.95 10.77 -25.85
N GLY A 118 -3.37 9.52 -25.58
CA GLY A 118 -4.24 8.82 -26.54
C GLY A 118 -5.02 7.60 -26.04
N GLY A 119 -5.04 7.31 -24.74
CA GLY A 119 -6.04 6.39 -24.17
C GLY A 119 -5.59 4.95 -23.89
N VAL A 120 -4.29 4.67 -23.87
CA VAL A 120 -3.77 3.38 -23.39
C VAL A 120 -3.48 3.50 -21.89
N TYR A 121 -4.31 2.87 -21.06
CA TYR A 121 -4.17 2.88 -19.59
C TYR A 121 -3.50 1.63 -19.04
N TRP A 122 -3.43 0.56 -19.83
CA TRP A 122 -2.92 -0.72 -19.40
C TRP A 122 -2.18 -1.41 -20.53
N GLN A 123 -1.00 -1.95 -20.23
CA GLN A 123 -0.19 -2.69 -21.17
C GLN A 123 0.20 -4.03 -20.55
N TRP A 124 -0.41 -5.11 -21.03
CA TRP A 124 -0.19 -6.46 -20.49
C TRP A 124 1.25 -6.96 -20.64
N SER A 125 1.98 -6.42 -21.63
CA SER A 125 3.40 -6.72 -21.82
C SER A 125 4.33 -6.00 -20.82
N ASP A 126 3.84 -5.00 -20.09
CA ASP A 126 4.61 -4.38 -19.00
C ASP A 126 4.54 -5.26 -17.76
N GLY A 127 5.65 -5.95 -17.47
CA GLY A 127 5.79 -6.83 -16.31
C GLY A 127 5.50 -6.12 -14.97
N ARG A 128 5.74 -4.81 -14.87
CA ARG A 128 5.47 -4.03 -13.66
C ARG A 128 3.97 -3.91 -13.39
N GLN A 129 3.17 -3.58 -14.41
CA GLN A 129 1.71 -3.42 -14.26
C GLN A 129 1.08 -4.78 -13.93
N THR A 130 1.42 -5.81 -14.71
CA THR A 130 0.88 -7.16 -14.54
C THR A 130 1.25 -7.76 -13.18
N MET A 131 2.50 -7.63 -12.72
CA MET A 131 2.92 -8.15 -11.42
C MET A 131 2.28 -7.40 -10.25
N THR A 132 2.11 -6.08 -10.38
CA THR A 132 1.38 -5.27 -9.37
C THR A 132 -0.09 -5.70 -9.28
N LEU A 133 -0.71 -6.05 -10.41
CA LEU A 133 -2.07 -6.61 -10.42
C LEU A 133 -2.13 -7.98 -9.74
N VAL A 134 -1.15 -8.86 -10.00
CA VAL A 134 -1.04 -10.16 -9.32
C VAL A 134 -0.89 -9.98 -7.81
N LEU A 135 -0.05 -9.04 -7.37
CA LEU A 135 0.09 -8.68 -5.96
C LEU A 135 -1.25 -8.22 -5.35
N PHE A 136 -1.98 -7.33 -6.02
CA PHE A 136 -3.29 -6.86 -5.56
C PHE A 136 -4.29 -8.00 -5.45
N LEU A 137 -4.46 -8.81 -6.49
CA LEU A 137 -5.38 -9.94 -6.51
C LEU A 137 -5.01 -11.00 -5.47
N SER A 138 -3.72 -11.21 -5.21
CA SER A 138 -3.24 -12.09 -4.16
C SER A 138 -3.77 -11.66 -2.79
N TYR A 139 -3.64 -10.38 -2.43
CA TYR A 139 -4.14 -9.89 -1.14
C TYR A 139 -5.66 -9.70 -1.09
N ILE A 140 -6.35 -9.52 -2.22
CA ILE A 140 -7.81 -9.64 -2.28
C ILE A 140 -8.23 -11.09 -1.99
N SER A 141 -7.56 -12.08 -2.59
CA SER A 141 -7.85 -13.49 -2.33
C SER A 141 -7.64 -13.85 -0.86
N TYR A 142 -6.65 -13.25 -0.18
CA TYR A 142 -6.48 -13.38 1.27
C TYR A 142 -7.73 -12.93 2.05
N LEU A 143 -8.29 -11.76 1.72
CA LEU A 143 -9.43 -11.19 2.44
C LEU A 143 -10.70 -12.03 2.22
N ILE A 144 -10.90 -12.50 0.99
CA ILE A 144 -12.01 -13.40 0.63
C ILE A 144 -11.86 -14.75 1.35
N PHE A 145 -10.68 -15.37 1.29
CA PHE A 145 -10.44 -16.65 1.96
C PHE A 145 -10.66 -16.55 3.48
N ARG A 146 -10.21 -15.45 4.10
CA ARG A 146 -10.41 -15.23 5.53
C ARG A 146 -11.88 -15.03 5.89
N SER A 147 -12.71 -14.45 5.02
CA SER A 147 -14.13 -14.23 5.30
C SER A 147 -14.94 -15.53 5.31
N MET A 148 -14.49 -16.54 4.56
CA MET A 148 -15.14 -17.86 4.45
C MET A 148 -14.95 -18.77 5.67
N ILE A 149 -14.00 -18.47 6.55
CA ILE A 149 -13.75 -19.28 7.74
C ILE A 149 -14.57 -18.73 8.91
N GLU A 150 -15.30 -19.55 9.65
CA GLU A 150 -16.08 -19.06 10.81
C GLU A 150 -15.31 -19.19 12.12
N ASP A 151 -14.70 -20.35 12.34
CA ASP A 151 -13.93 -20.67 13.53
C ASP A 151 -12.77 -19.67 13.72
N LYS A 152 -12.75 -19.00 14.88
CA LYS A 152 -11.81 -17.91 15.17
C LYS A 152 -10.36 -18.38 15.21
N GLU A 153 -10.10 -19.57 15.74
CA GLU A 153 -8.75 -20.09 15.92
C GLU A 153 -8.21 -20.60 14.58
N LYS A 154 -9.02 -21.38 13.84
CA LYS A 154 -8.70 -21.81 12.47
C LYS A 154 -8.51 -20.60 11.55
N LYS A 155 -9.38 -19.59 11.65
CA LYS A 155 -9.25 -18.33 10.89
C LYS A 155 -7.91 -17.67 11.16
N ALA A 156 -7.53 -17.51 12.42
CA ALA A 156 -6.27 -16.88 12.79
C ALA A 156 -5.06 -17.68 12.27
N LYS A 157 -5.09 -19.01 12.37
CA LYS A 157 -4.01 -19.88 11.90
C LYS A 157 -3.86 -19.89 10.38
N LEU A 158 -4.94 -20.17 9.66
CA LEU A 158 -4.93 -20.30 8.20
C LEU A 158 -4.64 -18.97 7.51
N SER A 159 -5.24 -17.87 7.99
CA SER A 159 -4.93 -16.55 7.43
C SER A 159 -3.50 -16.14 7.71
N SER A 160 -2.95 -16.38 8.92
CA SER A 160 -1.55 -16.04 9.19
C SER A 160 -0.59 -16.82 8.29
N ALA A 161 -0.86 -18.10 8.05
CA ALA A 161 -0.09 -18.90 7.09
C ALA A 161 -0.18 -18.31 5.68
N LEU A 162 -1.40 -18.02 5.20
CA LEU A 162 -1.62 -17.49 3.86
C LEU A 162 -0.97 -16.12 3.67
N GLY A 163 -1.05 -15.24 4.68
CA GLY A 163 -0.41 -13.91 4.64
C GLY A 163 1.12 -13.97 4.56
N ILE A 164 1.75 -14.99 5.15
CA ILE A 164 3.19 -15.25 4.99
C ILE A 164 3.46 -15.77 3.58
N THR A 165 2.68 -16.75 3.12
CA THR A 165 2.85 -17.37 1.79
C THR A 165 2.69 -16.38 0.64
N LEU A 166 1.85 -15.36 0.79
CA LEU A 166 1.66 -14.34 -0.23
C LEU A 166 2.74 -13.26 -0.25
N PHE A 167 3.50 -13.08 0.84
CA PHE A 167 4.51 -12.02 0.93
C PHE A 167 5.54 -12.00 -0.23
N PRO A 168 6.00 -13.14 -0.79
CA PRO A 168 6.89 -13.15 -1.96
C PRO A 168 6.37 -12.38 -3.19
N THR A 169 5.05 -12.16 -3.30
CA THR A 169 4.49 -11.32 -4.38
C THR A 169 4.94 -9.85 -4.29
N VAL A 170 5.32 -9.37 -3.09
CA VAL A 170 5.85 -8.02 -2.86
C VAL A 170 7.23 -7.80 -3.50
N PRO A 171 8.29 -8.57 -3.16
CA PRO A 171 9.59 -8.43 -3.82
C PRO A 171 9.52 -8.76 -5.30
N LEU A 172 8.68 -9.69 -5.74
CA LEU A 172 8.47 -9.94 -7.17
C LEU A 172 7.91 -8.70 -7.90
N SER A 173 6.92 -8.02 -7.31
CA SER A 173 6.41 -6.75 -7.82
C SER A 173 7.50 -5.67 -7.87
N TYR A 174 8.32 -5.56 -6.82
CA TYR A 174 9.44 -4.61 -6.82
C TYR A 174 10.50 -4.91 -7.89
N ILE A 175 10.91 -6.17 -8.01
CA ILE A 175 11.87 -6.62 -9.02
C ILE A 175 11.34 -6.35 -10.44
N SER A 176 10.04 -6.60 -10.67
CA SER A 176 9.41 -6.31 -11.98
C SER A 176 9.50 -4.83 -12.37
N ALA A 177 9.57 -3.91 -11.40
CA ALA A 177 9.76 -2.49 -11.64
C ALA A 177 11.24 -2.11 -11.89
N ILE A 178 12.19 -2.89 -11.38
CA ILE A 178 13.65 -2.67 -11.52
C ILE A 178 14.22 -3.31 -12.80
N ILE A 179 13.53 -4.29 -13.39
CA ILE A 179 13.95 -4.90 -14.65
C ILE A 179 13.17 -4.31 -15.84
N PRO A 180 13.35 -3.03 -16.25
CA PRO A 180 12.68 -2.53 -17.44
C PRO A 180 13.41 -2.82 -18.77
N TYR A 181 14.62 -3.45 -18.83
CA TYR A 181 15.44 -3.38 -20.07
C TYR A 181 16.32 -4.56 -20.54
N SER A 182 16.28 -5.80 -20.02
CA SER A 182 17.22 -6.84 -20.53
C SER A 182 16.79 -7.62 -21.78
N LEU A 183 15.57 -7.45 -22.31
CA LEU A 183 15.01 -8.35 -23.36
C LEU A 183 14.39 -7.65 -24.58
N GLN A 184 14.52 -6.33 -24.73
CA GLN A 184 14.02 -5.61 -25.91
C GLN A 184 15.13 -5.24 -26.93
N PHE A 185 16.36 -5.71 -26.70
CA PHE A 185 17.53 -5.47 -27.59
C PHE A 185 18.25 -6.77 -28.01
N LEU A 186 17.53 -7.88 -28.12
CA LEU A 186 17.99 -9.11 -28.79
C LEU A 186 17.00 -9.49 -29.89
#